data_AF-A0A645G9D5-F1
#
_entry.id   AF-A0A645G9D5-F1
#
_cell.length_a   1.000
_cell.length_b   1.000
_cell.length_c   1.000
_cell.angle_alpha   90.00
_cell.angle_beta   90.00
_cell.angle_gamma   90.00
#
_symmetry.space_group_name_H-M   'P 1'
#
loop_
_entity.id
_entity.type
_entity.pdbx_description
1 polymer ?
#
loop_
_entity_poly.entity_id
_entity_poly.type
_entity_poly.pdbx_seq_one_letter_code
_entity_poly.pdbx_strand_id
1 'polypeptide(L)'
;MMLINSDGIIIRINVSDISTTSRNAMGVTLMKTGEDVNIVAIAKINYVDAKDEEIELEESKSLINDGSDVALELENDEEFEDDDVMEEDLEEELEEVKELEDEI
;
A
#
# COMPACT_ATOMS: atom_id res chain seq x y z
N MET A 1 11.83 8.71 3.68
CA MET A 1 12.32 9.07 2.34
C MET A 1 13.64 8.36 2.06
N MET A 2 14.02 8.18 0.80
CA MET A 2 15.29 7.58 0.39
C MET A 2 16.01 8.47 -0.63
N LEU A 3 17.34 8.58 -0.53
CA LEU A 3 18.22 9.30 -1.46
C LEU A 3 19.26 8.35 -2.04
N ILE A 4 19.67 8.60 -3.28
CA ILE A 4 20.71 7.82 -3.97
C ILE A 4 21.77 8.78 -4.49
N ASN A 5 23.03 8.53 -4.16
CA ASN A 5 24.15 9.30 -4.68
C ASN A 5 24.74 8.68 -5.96
N SER A 6 25.64 9.41 -6.62
CA SER A 6 26.35 8.98 -7.83
C SER A 6 27.20 7.71 -7.65
N ASP A 7 27.60 7.39 -6.41
CA ASP A 7 28.41 6.20 -6.10
C ASP A 7 27.54 4.95 -5.85
N GLY A 8 26.21 5.07 -5.98
CA GLY A 8 25.26 3.98 -5.72
C GLY A 8 24.97 3.73 -4.25
N ILE A 9 25.36 4.64 -3.36
CA ILE A 9 25.01 4.60 -1.93
C ILE A 9 23.57 5.06 -1.76
N ILE A 10 22.79 4.22 -1.08
CA ILE A 10 21.38 4.45 -0.78
C ILE A 10 21.24 4.86 0.69
N ILE A 11 20.61 6.00 0.94
CA ILE A 11 20.46 6.60 2.26
C ILE A 11 18.98 6.75 2.59
N ARG A 12 18.51 6.11 3.67
CA ARG A 12 17.16 6.28 4.21
C ARG A 12 17.16 7.39 5.25
N ILE A 13 16.24 8.35 5.11
CA ILE A 13 16.08 9.46 6.05
C ILE A 13 14.63 9.50 6.54
N ASN A 14 14.45 9.60 7.85
CA ASN A 14 13.14 9.83 8.44
C ASN A 14 12.70 11.27 8.16
N VAL A 15 11.48 11.44 7.64
CA VAL A 15 10.96 12.76 7.29
C VAL A 15 10.68 13.60 8.53
N SER A 16 10.34 12.96 9.65
CA SER A 16 10.07 13.64 10.92
C SER A 16 11.28 14.38 11.48
N ASP A 17 12.50 13.97 11.10
CA ASP A 17 13.74 14.60 11.56
C ASP A 17 14.17 15.80 10.70
N ILE A 18 13.53 16.00 9.54
CA ILE A 18 13.87 17.08 8.60
C ILE A 18 13.13 18.35 9.00
N SER A 19 13.86 19.47 9.10
CA SER A 19 13.24 20.76 9.44
C SER A 19 12.25 21.23 8.37
N THR A 20 11.02 21.53 8.79
CA THR A 20 9.99 22.10 7.93
C THR A 20 10.31 23.57 7.63
N THR A 21 10.47 23.91 6.36
CA THR A 21 10.79 25.27 5.91
C THR A 21 9.83 25.71 4.80
N SER A 22 9.57 27.01 4.68
CA SER A 22 8.73 27.60 3.62
C SER A 22 9.35 27.47 2.21
N ARG A 23 8.52 27.62 1.17
CA ARG A 23 8.92 27.54 -0.25
C ARG A 23 9.98 28.57 -0.65
N ASN A 24 9.94 29.77 -0.08
CA ASN A 24 10.86 30.87 -0.40
C ASN A 24 12.07 30.88 0.54
N ALA A 25 12.67 29.72 0.78
CA ALA A 25 13.84 29.57 1.64
C ALA A 25 14.94 28.76 0.96
N MET A 26 16.15 28.83 1.51
CA MET A 26 17.31 28.06 1.02
C MET A 26 17.25 26.58 1.40
N GLY A 27 16.32 26.18 2.28
CA GLY A 27 16.22 24.83 2.79
C GLY A 27 17.25 24.51 3.88
N VAL A 28 17.42 23.21 4.16
CA VAL A 28 18.36 22.68 5.15
C VAL A 28 19.29 21.67 4.50
N THR A 29 20.51 21.55 5.02
CA THR A 29 21.46 20.54 4.55
C THR A 29 21.18 19.20 5.21
N LEU A 30 20.75 18.20 4.42
CA LEU A 30 20.56 16.84 4.94
C LEU A 30 21.90 16.10 5.08
N MET A 31 22.82 16.28 4.13
CA MET A 31 24.16 15.68 4.19
C MET A 31 25.22 16.57 3.53
N LYS A 32 26.48 16.36 3.90
CA LYS A 32 27.62 16.92 3.18
C LYS A 32 28.10 15.91 2.14
N THR A 33 28.11 16.30 0.87
CA THR A 33 28.73 15.53 -0.21
C THR A 33 30.21 15.87 -0.35
N GLY A 34 31.00 14.95 -0.88
CA GLY A 34 32.32 15.27 -1.44
C GLY A 34 32.22 16.08 -2.73
N GLU A 35 33.34 16.59 -3.23
CA GLU A 35 33.36 17.44 -4.44
C GLU A 35 32.79 16.76 -5.69
N ASP A 36 32.97 15.44 -5.82
CA ASP A 36 32.52 14.65 -6.98
C ASP A 36 31.25 13.82 -6.71
N VAL A 37 30.63 13.98 -5.54
CA VAL A 37 29.46 13.18 -5.13
C VAL A 37 28.20 14.02 -5.27
N ASN A 38 27.25 13.57 -6.09
CA ASN A 38 25.98 14.25 -6.30
C ASN A 38 24.79 13.34 -5.97
N ILE A 39 23.67 13.93 -5.58
CA ILE A 39 22.41 13.19 -5.44
C ILE A 39 21.79 13.02 -6.83
N VAL A 40 21.58 11.78 -7.25
CA VAL A 40 21.06 11.45 -8.58
C VAL A 40 19.58 11.08 -8.55
N ALA A 41 19.06 10.61 -7.41
CA ALA A 41 17.67 10.27 -7.26
C ALA A 41 17.16 10.44 -5.82
N ILE A 42 15.85 10.70 -5.72
CA ILE A 42 15.09 10.73 -4.47
C ILE A 42 13.84 9.87 -4.66
N ALA A 43 13.54 9.04 -3.67
CA ALA A 43 12.36 8.17 -3.67
C ALA A 43 11.53 8.40 -2.40
N LYS A 44 10.21 8.49 -2.60
CA LYS A 44 9.26 8.31 -1.51
C LYS A 44 9.18 6.82 -1.22
N ILE A 45 9.31 6.47 0.06
CA ILE A 45 9.10 5.12 0.55
C ILE A 45 7.96 5.19 1.55
N ASN A 46 7.03 4.23 1.49
CA ASN A 46 6.04 4.10 2.52
C ASN A 46 6.71 3.50 3.75
N TYR A 47 6.45 4.10 4.90
CA TYR A 47 6.87 3.60 6.19
C TYR A 47 5.59 3.20 6.90
N VAL A 48 5.46 1.92 7.21
CA VAL A 48 4.38 1.41 8.05
C VAL A 48 5.01 1.20 9.41
N ASP A 49 4.66 2.03 10.39
CA ASP A 49 5.00 1.70 11.78
C ASP A 49 4.11 0.52 12.20
N ALA A 50 4.62 -0.38 13.02
CA ALA A 50 3.82 -1.52 13.51
C ALA A 50 2.59 -1.08 14.33
N LYS A 51 2.52 0.21 14.69
CA LYS A 51 1.37 0.85 15.36
C LYS A 51 0.36 1.48 14.39
N ASP A 52 0.76 1.74 13.15
CA ASP A 52 -0.11 2.38 12.15
C ASP A 52 -1.08 1.37 11.50
N GLU A 53 -0.76 0.07 11.54
CA GLU A 53 -1.67 -1.01 11.10
C GLU A 53 -2.98 -1.02 11.92
N GLU A 54 -2.93 -0.62 13.20
CA GLU A 54 -4.10 -0.59 14.08
C GLU A 54 -5.03 0.60 13.78
N ILE A 55 -4.49 1.72 13.28
CA ILE A 55 -5.23 2.96 13.00
C ILE A 55 -6.01 2.85 11.67
N GLU A 56 -5.43 2.27 10.61
CA GLU A 56 -6.14 2.06 9.33
C GLU A 56 -7.36 1.12 9.48
N LEU A 57 -7.28 0.14 10.39
CA LEU A 57 -8.39 -0.77 10.71
C LEU A 57 -9.51 -0.12 11.54
N GLU A 58 -9.22 0.94 12.31
CA GLU A 58 -10.24 1.68 13.07
C GLU A 58 -10.94 2.76 12.23
N GLU A 59 -10.22 3.46 11.37
CA GLU A 59 -10.82 4.46 10.47
C GLU A 59 -11.83 3.83 9.50
N SER A 60 -11.52 2.63 9.00
CA SER A 60 -12.42 1.85 8.13
C SER A 60 -13.70 1.37 8.85
N LYS A 61 -13.64 1.12 10.18
CA LYS A 61 -14.82 0.79 11.00
C LYS A 61 -15.67 2.01 11.35
N SER A 62 -15.04 3.17 11.53
CA SER A 62 -15.72 4.43 11.89
C SER A 62 -16.69 4.92 10.81
N LEU A 63 -16.36 4.69 9.53
CA LEU A 63 -17.18 5.09 8.37
C LEU A 63 -18.54 4.36 8.28
N ILE A 64 -18.73 3.26 9.02
CA ILE A 64 -19.95 2.45 9.00
C ILE A 64 -21.01 3.02 9.96
N ASN A 65 -20.63 3.88 10.91
CA ASN A 65 -21.48 4.18 12.07
C ASN A 65 -22.22 5.52 12.06
N ASP A 66 -22.09 6.36 11.02
CA ASP A 66 -22.78 7.66 10.97
C ASP A 66 -23.83 7.74 9.84
N GLY A 67 -24.95 7.04 10.06
CA GLY A 67 -26.31 7.50 9.73
C GLY A 67 -26.71 7.67 8.27
N SER A 68 -27.12 6.58 7.61
CA SER A 68 -28.31 6.61 6.75
C SER A 68 -29.14 5.35 6.94
N ASP A 69 -30.42 5.53 7.20
CA ASP A 69 -31.47 4.52 7.24
C ASP A 69 -31.53 3.69 5.95
N VAL A 70 -30.69 2.67 5.83
CA VAL A 70 -31.05 1.47 5.08
C VAL A 70 -31.33 0.42 6.13
N ALA A 71 -32.61 0.23 6.42
CA ALA A 71 -33.09 -0.97 7.08
C ALA A 71 -32.67 -2.17 6.22
N LEU A 72 -31.48 -2.71 6.51
CA LEU A 72 -31.18 -4.10 6.26
C LEU A 72 -31.86 -4.85 7.40
N GLU A 73 -33.14 -5.14 7.22
CA GLU A 73 -33.74 -6.33 7.83
C GLU A 73 -33.01 -7.53 7.21
N LEU A 74 -31.85 -7.85 7.77
CA LEU A 74 -31.39 -9.23 7.79
C LEU A 74 -32.08 -9.84 9.01
N GLU A 75 -33.31 -10.29 8.78
CA GLU A 75 -33.92 -11.34 9.59
C GLU A 75 -32.92 -12.50 9.59
N ASN A 76 -32.19 -12.61 10.70
CA ASN A 76 -31.31 -13.72 10.96
C ASN A 76 -32.19 -14.84 11.52
N ASP A 77 -32.75 -15.65 10.62
CA ASP A 77 -33.31 -16.98 10.92
C ASP A 77 -33.51 -17.77 9.62
N GLU A 78 -32.46 -17.92 8.81
CA GLU A 78 -32.31 -19.11 7.98
C GLU A 78 -30.85 -19.58 8.05
N GLU A 79 -30.68 -20.84 8.48
CA GLU A 79 -29.46 -21.60 8.27
C GLU A 79 -29.14 -21.58 6.78
N PHE A 80 -28.11 -20.82 6.37
CA PHE A 80 -27.54 -20.95 5.04
C PHE A 80 -26.30 -21.83 5.12
N GLU A 81 -26.44 -23.00 4.51
CA GLU A 81 -25.41 -23.99 4.22
C GLU A 81 -24.24 -23.32 3.48
N ASP A 82 -23.01 -23.73 3.83
CA ASP A 82 -21.83 -23.52 3.00
C ASP A 82 -22.07 -24.21 1.64
N ASP A 83 -22.54 -23.48 0.63
CA ASP A 83 -22.36 -23.85 -0.79
C ASP A 83 -22.71 -22.67 -1.71
N ASP A 84 -22.04 -22.62 -2.86
CA ASP A 84 -22.27 -21.71 -4.00
C ASP A 84 -21.62 -20.31 -3.98
N VAL A 85 -20.28 -20.27 -3.87
CA VAL A 85 -19.50 -19.29 -4.65
C VAL A 85 -18.59 -20.04 -5.63
N MET A 86 -19.15 -20.31 -6.82
CA MET A 86 -18.51 -20.35 -8.15
C MET A 86 -17.40 -21.40 -8.35
N GLU A 87 -17.80 -22.68 -8.50
CA GLU A 87 -16.94 -23.75 -9.02
C GLU A 87 -16.83 -23.72 -10.57
N GLU A 88 -17.79 -23.10 -11.27
CA GLU A 88 -17.82 -22.99 -12.74
C GLU A 88 -16.68 -22.13 -13.32
N ASP A 89 -16.24 -21.08 -12.62
CA ASP A 89 -15.21 -20.16 -13.12
C ASP A 89 -13.80 -20.78 -13.11
N LEU A 90 -13.54 -21.80 -12.27
CA LEU A 90 -12.24 -22.48 -12.20
C LEU A 90 -12.10 -23.62 -13.23
N GLU A 91 -13.19 -24.23 -13.69
CA GLU A 91 -13.13 -25.32 -14.66
C GLU A 91 -12.79 -24.82 -16.08
N GLU A 92 -13.31 -23.67 -16.51
CA GLU A 92 -12.97 -23.07 -17.81
C GLU A 92 -11.48 -22.71 -17.92
N GLU A 93 -10.88 -22.20 -16.83
CA GLU A 93 -9.46 -21.80 -16.81
C GLU A 93 -8.52 -23.02 -16.87
N LEU A 94 -8.94 -24.17 -16.32
CA LEU A 94 -8.15 -25.41 -16.33
C LEU A 94 -8.23 -26.15 -17.67
N GLU A 95 -9.33 -26.02 -18.42
CA GLU A 95 -9.47 -26.61 -19.76
C GLU A 95 -8.62 -25.86 -20.79
N GLU A 96 -8.55 -24.52 -20.70
CA GLU A 96 -7.75 -23.69 -21.60
C GLU A 96 -6.23 -23.92 -21.45
N VAL A 97 -5.77 -24.20 -20.23
CA VAL A 97 -4.36 -24.53 -19.96
C VAL A 97 -3.99 -25.93 -20.48
N LYS A 98 -4.95 -26.87 -20.50
CA LYS A 98 -4.71 -28.26 -20.90
C LYS A 98 -4.60 -28.43 -22.42
N GLU A 99 -5.38 -27.67 -23.19
CA GLU A 99 -5.29 -27.70 -24.67
C GLU A 99 -3.97 -27.15 -25.20
N LEU A 100 -3.30 -26.25 -24.46
CA LEU A 100 -2.01 -25.68 -24.84
C LEU A 100 -0.81 -26.62 -24.60
N GLU A 101 -0.95 -27.61 -23.70
CA GLU A 101 0.11 -28.59 -23.42
C GLU A 101 0.12 -29.77 -24.42
N ASP A 102 -0.97 -30.00 -25.15
CA ASP A 102 -1.08 -31.10 -26.13
C ASP A 102 -0.62 -30.70 -27.56
N GLU A 103 -0.19 -29.45 -27.80
CA GLU A 103 0.27 -28.96 -29.12
C GLU A 103 1.80 -28.64 -29.20
N ILE A 104 2.61 -29.09 -28.22
CA ILE A 104 4.10 -29.04 -28.27
C ILE A 104 4.69 -30.44 -28.13
#